data_AF-A0AA41R8M6-F1
#
_entry.id   AF-A0AA41R8M6-F1
#
_cell.length_a   1.000
_cell.length_b   1.000
_cell.length_c   1.000
_cell.angle_alpha   90.00
_cell.angle_beta   90.00
_cell.angle_gamma   90.00
#
_symmetry.space_group_name_H-M   'P 1'
#
loop_
_entity.id
_entity.type
_entity.pdbx_description
1 polymer ?
#
loop_
_entity_poly.entity_id
_entity_poly.type
_entity_poly.pdbx_seq_one_letter_code
_entity_poly.pdbx_strand_id
1 'polypeptide(L)'
;MSETVFTKVDYDLGSLVKYIGLGEIGLPDIQRPFVWKNAKVRDLFDSMYRGYPVGYLLFWQNALADSARTIGIDSKQKPPRLVIVDGQQRLTSLYAVVKNIPVLRENFESEQIHIAFNPLEERFEVADAAIRRDKSFIPSISLLWNDKTDLFEVVENYLDGLSSSREVTTEESKAIKKSISKLQGLLSFPFTALELASDIDEEAVSDVFVRINSKGTPLNQADFILTLMSVFWDEGRAALEEFCRESRKPSKSEASPFNHFIEPSPDQLLRVGVGLAFKRARLKYVYSILRGKDLETEKFSDERREQQFKLLKDAQQRALNLQYWHDFMNCIRQAGFRSGKMISSQNNLLFSYILYLIGRTEYNVPEFDLRRVIARWFFMSAVTGRFTGSPESAMEFDLARLRDVETSDEFVKTLSHICDITLTND
;
A
#
# COMPACT_ATOMS: atom_id res chain seq x y z
N MET A 1 -20.99 26.32 -14.43
CA MET A 1 -20.52 24.93 -14.55
C MET A 1 -19.20 24.86 -13.80
N SER A 2 -19.00 23.91 -12.91
CA SER A 2 -17.71 23.70 -12.24
C SER A 2 -16.67 23.31 -13.30
N GLU A 3 -15.48 23.91 -13.27
CA GLU A 3 -14.37 23.49 -14.13
C GLU A 3 -13.98 22.05 -13.80
N THR A 4 -13.71 21.25 -14.82
CA THR A 4 -13.27 19.88 -14.65
C THR A 4 -11.81 19.87 -14.23
N VAL A 5 -11.53 19.29 -13.07
CA VAL A 5 -10.18 19.16 -12.50
C VAL A 5 -9.41 17.97 -13.10
N PHE A 6 -9.77 17.49 -14.28
CA PHE A 6 -9.06 16.37 -14.89
C PHE A 6 -9.02 16.50 -16.41
N THR A 7 -8.02 15.87 -17.01
CA THR A 7 -7.89 15.72 -18.46
C THR A 7 -7.98 14.24 -18.82
N LYS A 8 -8.57 13.93 -19.98
CA LYS A 8 -8.59 12.57 -20.52
C LYS A 8 -7.32 12.36 -21.36
N VAL A 9 -6.57 11.31 -21.04
CA VAL A 9 -5.38 10.89 -21.79
C VAL A 9 -5.53 9.43 -22.16
N ASP A 10 -5.26 9.09 -23.41
CA ASP A 10 -5.31 7.71 -23.89
C ASP A 10 -3.88 7.13 -23.94
N TYR A 11 -3.74 5.90 -23.44
CA TYR A 11 -2.49 5.16 -23.35
C TYR A 11 -2.65 3.78 -24.01
N ASP A 12 -1.58 3.18 -24.52
CA ASP A 12 -1.55 1.74 -24.80
C ASP A 12 -0.84 0.98 -23.66
N LEU A 13 -1.11 -0.32 -23.54
CA LEU A 13 -0.49 -1.17 -22.50
C LEU A 13 1.05 -1.11 -22.53
N GLY A 14 1.65 -1.16 -23.71
CA GLY A 14 3.10 -1.13 -23.89
C GLY A 14 3.71 0.17 -23.34
N SER A 15 3.08 1.30 -23.64
CA SER A 15 3.44 2.62 -23.11
C SER A 15 3.31 2.68 -21.59
N LEU A 16 2.22 2.17 -21.00
CA LEU A 16 2.05 2.10 -19.55
C LEU A 16 3.15 1.27 -18.88
N VAL A 17 3.42 0.07 -19.40
CA VAL A 17 4.48 -0.82 -18.90
C VAL A 17 5.85 -0.15 -18.99
N LYS A 18 6.11 0.58 -20.08
CA LYS A 18 7.36 1.35 -20.27
C LYS A 18 7.48 2.48 -19.26
N TYR A 19 6.45 3.32 -19.10
CA TYR A 19 6.47 4.46 -18.17
C TYR A 19 6.59 4.01 -16.71
N ILE A 20 5.99 2.87 -16.35
CA ILE A 20 6.21 2.21 -15.06
C ILE A 20 7.68 1.79 -14.92
N GLY A 21 8.23 1.09 -15.92
CA GLY A 21 9.62 0.60 -15.87
C GLY A 21 10.67 1.70 -15.82
N LEU A 22 10.36 2.88 -16.36
CA LEU A 22 11.20 4.08 -16.29
C LEU A 22 11.01 4.89 -15.00
N GLY A 23 10.02 4.55 -14.16
CA GLY A 23 9.67 5.30 -12.96
C GLY A 23 8.91 6.62 -13.22
N GLU A 24 8.44 6.87 -14.45
CA GLU A 24 7.64 8.05 -14.78
C GLU A 24 6.23 7.97 -14.21
N ILE A 25 5.63 6.77 -14.28
CA ILE A 25 4.43 6.44 -13.49
C ILE A 25 4.93 5.79 -12.22
N GLY A 26 4.76 6.49 -11.11
CA GLY A 26 5.01 5.98 -9.78
C GLY A 26 4.02 4.88 -9.51
N LEU A 27 4.46 3.63 -9.71
CA LEU A 27 3.87 2.47 -9.10
C LEU A 27 4.48 2.41 -7.70
N PRO A 28 3.78 2.89 -6.65
CA PRO A 28 4.40 2.95 -5.33
C PRO A 28 4.71 1.54 -4.79
N ASP A 29 4.30 0.46 -5.48
CA ASP A 29 3.87 -0.77 -4.85
C ASP A 29 4.22 -2.05 -5.61
N ILE A 30 5.45 -2.16 -6.12
CA ILE A 30 6.02 -3.52 -6.28
C ILE A 30 6.16 -4.21 -4.89
N GLN A 31 6.10 -3.43 -3.80
CA GLN A 31 6.28 -3.88 -2.41
C GLN A 31 5.00 -3.83 -1.54
N ARG A 32 3.81 -3.49 -2.07
CA ARG A 32 2.58 -3.78 -1.30
C ARG A 32 2.13 -5.21 -1.54
N PRO A 33 1.52 -5.81 -0.52
CA PRO A 33 0.65 -6.95 -0.70
C PRO A 33 -0.31 -6.81 -1.88
N PHE A 34 -0.04 -7.56 -2.94
CA PHE A 34 -0.91 -7.72 -4.07
C PHE A 34 -2.08 -8.64 -3.69
N VAL A 35 -3.25 -8.03 -3.49
CA VAL A 35 -4.46 -8.67 -2.92
C VAL A 35 -5.32 -9.38 -3.96
N TRP A 36 -5.10 -9.13 -5.25
CA TRP A 36 -5.88 -9.81 -6.30
C TRP A 36 -5.46 -11.28 -6.42
N LYS A 37 -6.44 -12.19 -6.30
CA LYS A 37 -6.24 -13.60 -6.65
C LYS A 37 -5.87 -13.74 -8.12
N ASN A 38 -5.06 -14.76 -8.47
CA ASN A 38 -4.61 -14.99 -9.85
C ASN A 38 -5.76 -15.14 -10.86
N ALA A 39 -6.91 -15.67 -10.43
CA ALA A 39 -8.10 -15.75 -11.27
C ALA A 39 -8.59 -14.37 -11.75
N LYS A 40 -8.49 -13.33 -10.90
CA LYS A 40 -8.87 -11.97 -11.29
C LYS A 40 -7.88 -11.33 -12.26
N VAL A 41 -6.60 -11.72 -12.17
CA VAL A 41 -5.57 -11.34 -13.14
C VAL A 41 -5.84 -12.00 -14.49
N ARG A 42 -6.15 -13.30 -14.49
CA ARG A 42 -6.60 -14.05 -15.68
C ARG A 42 -7.79 -13.35 -16.35
N ASP A 43 -8.81 -12.97 -15.57
CA ASP A 43 -10.02 -12.32 -16.10
C ASP A 43 -9.73 -10.95 -16.73
N LEU A 44 -8.74 -10.22 -16.22
CA LEU A 44 -8.29 -8.97 -16.82
C LEU A 44 -7.70 -9.21 -18.21
N PHE A 45 -6.81 -10.19 -18.36
CA PHE A 45 -6.23 -10.54 -19.66
C PHE A 45 -7.28 -11.11 -20.64
N ASP A 46 -8.21 -11.96 -20.16
CA ASP A 46 -9.33 -12.45 -20.98
C ASP A 46 -10.22 -11.30 -21.48
N SER A 47 -10.54 -10.34 -20.59
CA SER A 47 -11.30 -9.14 -20.97
C SER A 47 -10.59 -8.33 -22.06
N MET A 48 -9.29 -8.09 -21.92
CA MET A 48 -8.50 -7.37 -22.92
C MET A 48 -8.46 -8.12 -24.25
N TYR A 49 -8.26 -9.43 -24.21
CA TYR A 49 -8.18 -10.29 -25.38
C TYR A 49 -9.52 -10.41 -26.14
N ARG A 50 -10.65 -10.32 -25.42
CA ARG A 50 -12.00 -10.24 -26.00
C ARG A 50 -12.37 -8.84 -26.48
N GLY A 51 -11.57 -7.82 -26.17
CA GLY A 51 -11.88 -6.42 -26.49
C GLY A 51 -12.94 -5.80 -25.57
N TYR A 52 -13.13 -6.36 -24.37
CA TYR A 52 -14.06 -5.83 -23.37
C TYR A 52 -13.47 -4.64 -22.62
N PRO A 53 -14.31 -3.71 -22.14
CA PRO A 53 -13.83 -2.57 -21.37
C PRO A 53 -13.23 -3.05 -20.03
N VAL A 54 -12.02 -2.58 -19.73
CA VAL A 54 -11.29 -2.88 -18.48
C VAL A 54 -11.30 -1.73 -17.48
N GLY A 55 -12.20 -0.77 -17.69
CA GLY A 55 -12.33 0.46 -16.91
C GLY A 55 -11.30 1.53 -17.28
N TYR A 56 -11.40 2.70 -16.63
CA TYR A 56 -10.41 3.77 -16.77
C TYR A 56 -9.34 3.67 -15.69
N LEU A 57 -8.21 4.36 -15.89
CA LEU A 57 -7.18 4.60 -14.90
C LEU A 57 -7.31 6.03 -14.38
N LEU A 58 -6.90 6.29 -13.15
CA LEU A 58 -6.84 7.66 -12.62
C LEU A 58 -5.41 7.90 -12.16
N PHE A 59 -4.83 9.00 -12.63
CA PHE A 59 -3.49 9.46 -12.28
C PHE A 59 -3.56 10.87 -11.72
N TRP A 60 -2.55 11.21 -10.92
CA TRP A 60 -2.35 12.56 -10.42
C TRP A 60 -0.97 13.07 -10.83
N GLN A 61 -0.92 14.23 -11.46
CA GLN A 61 0.32 14.87 -11.88
C GLN A 61 1.06 15.41 -10.67
N ASN A 62 2.29 14.94 -10.49
CA ASN A 62 3.14 15.36 -9.40
C ASN A 62 3.87 16.66 -9.75
N ALA A 63 3.50 17.76 -9.08
CA ALA A 63 4.14 19.06 -9.25
C ALA A 63 5.66 19.06 -8.97
N LEU A 64 6.18 18.06 -8.26
CA LEU A 64 7.60 17.94 -7.90
C LEU A 64 8.46 17.36 -9.03
N ALA A 65 7.86 16.80 -10.09
CA ALA A 65 8.61 16.25 -11.21
C ALA A 65 9.39 17.33 -11.99
N ASP A 66 8.87 18.56 -12.03
CA ASP A 66 9.48 19.69 -12.74
C ASP A 66 10.46 20.51 -11.88
N SER A 67 10.38 20.42 -10.55
CA SER A 67 11.22 21.18 -9.62
C SER A 67 12.49 20.46 -9.18
N ALA A 68 12.65 19.17 -9.51
CA ALA A 68 13.85 18.39 -9.23
C ALA A 68 15.04 18.79 -10.13
N ARG A 69 15.54 20.02 -9.96
CA ARG A 69 16.86 20.42 -10.46
C ARG A 69 17.90 19.69 -9.62
N THR A 70 18.60 18.76 -10.23
CA THR A 70 19.71 18.01 -9.63
C THR A 70 20.82 18.98 -9.21
N ILE A 71 20.90 19.27 -7.91
CA ILE A 71 22.12 19.81 -7.29
C ILE A 71 22.49 18.84 -6.17
N GLY A 72 23.32 17.85 -6.49
CA GLY A 72 23.79 16.84 -5.54
C GLY A 72 24.33 15.60 -6.26
N ILE A 73 25.46 15.09 -5.80
CA ILE A 73 26.22 13.97 -6.40
C ILE A 73 25.57 12.59 -6.09
N ASP A 74 24.47 12.56 -5.35
CA ASP A 74 23.72 11.32 -5.09
C ASP A 74 22.66 11.09 -6.16
N SER A 75 22.76 9.94 -6.84
CA SER A 75 21.79 9.43 -7.81
C SER A 75 20.47 9.03 -7.14
N LYS A 76 19.73 9.99 -6.59
CA LYS A 76 18.35 9.78 -6.12
C LYS A 76 17.43 9.70 -7.35
N GLN A 77 16.55 8.70 -7.38
CA GLN A 77 15.55 8.55 -8.44
C GLN A 77 14.71 9.83 -8.55
N LYS A 78 14.45 10.30 -9.78
CA LYS A 78 13.56 11.44 -10.00
C LYS A 78 12.16 11.10 -9.44
N PRO A 79 11.48 12.04 -8.78
CA PRO A 79 10.11 11.82 -8.35
C PRO A 79 9.24 11.48 -9.57
N PRO A 80 8.31 10.52 -9.45
CA PRO A 80 7.46 10.13 -10.57
C PRO A 80 6.60 11.31 -11.03
N ARG A 81 6.42 11.43 -12.35
CA ARG A 81 5.58 12.47 -12.98
C ARG A 81 4.10 12.23 -12.71
N LEU A 82 3.68 10.96 -12.71
CA LEU A 82 2.30 10.55 -12.47
C LEU A 82 2.26 9.60 -11.28
N VAL A 83 1.38 9.90 -10.33
CA VAL A 83 1.07 9.01 -9.20
C VAL A 83 -0.23 8.28 -9.49
N ILE A 84 -0.26 6.96 -9.28
CA ILE A 84 -1.47 6.17 -9.50
C ILE A 84 -2.48 6.44 -8.39
N VAL A 85 -3.70 6.73 -8.80
CA VAL A 85 -4.85 7.03 -7.94
C VAL A 85 -5.85 5.88 -7.92
N ASP A 86 -6.17 5.36 -9.09
CA ASP A 86 -7.02 4.18 -9.27
C ASP A 86 -6.47 3.30 -10.39
N GLY A 87 -6.77 2.01 -10.30
CA GLY A 87 -6.28 1.01 -11.24
C GLY A 87 -4.93 0.41 -10.86
N GLN A 88 -4.47 0.65 -9.63
CA GLN A 88 -3.20 0.11 -9.13
C GLN A 88 -3.11 -1.41 -9.30
N GLN A 89 -4.08 -2.18 -8.78
CA GLN A 89 -4.04 -3.65 -8.88
C GLN A 89 -4.06 -4.13 -10.35
N ARG A 90 -4.75 -3.40 -11.24
CA ARG A 90 -4.76 -3.69 -12.69
C ARG A 90 -3.38 -3.46 -13.27
N LEU A 91 -2.78 -2.29 -13.05
CA LEU A 91 -1.45 -1.95 -13.55
C LEU A 91 -0.36 -2.85 -13.00
N THR A 92 -0.38 -3.18 -11.70
CA THR A 92 0.54 -4.15 -11.09
C THR A 92 0.39 -5.52 -11.74
N SER A 93 -0.84 -6.00 -11.96
CA SER A 93 -1.09 -7.29 -12.62
C SER A 93 -0.51 -7.34 -14.03
N LEU A 94 -0.77 -6.28 -14.80
CA LEU A 94 -0.32 -6.16 -16.18
C LEU A 94 1.20 -6.09 -16.26
N TYR A 95 1.81 -5.24 -15.44
CA TYR A 95 3.26 -5.09 -15.37
C TYR A 95 3.94 -6.38 -14.92
N ALA A 96 3.43 -7.04 -13.88
CA ALA A 96 3.99 -8.27 -13.34
C ALA A 96 3.99 -9.41 -14.36
N VAL A 97 2.86 -9.62 -15.05
CA VAL A 97 2.74 -10.66 -16.07
C VAL A 97 3.54 -10.31 -17.32
N VAL A 98 3.50 -9.07 -17.82
CA VAL A 98 4.23 -8.68 -19.04
C VAL A 98 5.75 -8.74 -18.84
N LYS A 99 6.26 -8.29 -17.68
CA LYS A 99 7.69 -8.32 -17.37
C LYS A 99 8.17 -9.61 -16.69
N ASN A 100 7.26 -10.54 -16.42
CA ASN A 100 7.52 -11.79 -15.69
C ASN A 100 8.24 -11.56 -14.34
N ILE A 101 7.81 -10.53 -13.61
CA ILE A 101 8.36 -10.22 -12.28
C ILE A 101 7.41 -10.72 -11.19
N PRO A 102 7.95 -11.17 -10.04
CA PRO A 102 7.09 -11.59 -8.94
C PRO A 102 6.39 -10.40 -8.29
N VAL A 103 5.26 -10.68 -7.67
CA VAL A 103 4.53 -9.75 -6.79
C VAL A 103 4.70 -10.18 -5.34
N LEU A 104 4.65 -9.23 -4.41
CA LEU A 104 4.63 -9.51 -2.97
C LEU A 104 3.19 -9.71 -2.51
N ARG A 105 2.87 -10.77 -1.77
CA ARG A 105 1.53 -11.05 -1.23
C ARG A 105 1.31 -10.48 0.18
N GLU A 106 0.09 -10.58 0.70
CA GLU A 106 -0.28 -10.15 2.08
C GLU A 106 0.53 -10.84 3.18
N ASN A 107 1.01 -12.04 2.90
CA ASN A 107 1.90 -12.79 3.78
C ASN A 107 3.39 -12.43 3.57
N PHE A 108 3.70 -11.40 2.78
CA PHE A 108 5.05 -11.00 2.38
C PHE A 108 5.85 -12.08 1.63
N GLU A 109 5.16 -13.06 1.06
CA GLU A 109 5.80 -14.05 0.18
C GLU A 109 5.79 -13.53 -1.27
N SER A 110 6.92 -13.75 -1.95
CA SER A 110 7.09 -13.40 -3.34
C SER A 110 6.48 -14.52 -4.21
N GLU A 111 5.55 -14.16 -5.09
CA GLU A 111 4.88 -15.11 -5.98
C GLU A 111 4.99 -14.63 -7.43
N GLN A 112 5.36 -15.54 -8.35
CA GLN A 112 5.20 -15.27 -9.77
C GLN A 112 3.79 -15.64 -10.25
N ILE A 113 3.11 -14.70 -10.87
CA ILE A 113 1.78 -14.90 -11.46
C ILE A 113 1.95 -15.53 -12.84
N HIS A 114 1.59 -16.80 -12.98
CA HIS A 114 1.62 -17.50 -14.26
C HIS A 114 0.20 -17.68 -14.79
N ILE A 115 -0.11 -16.97 -15.88
CA ILE A 115 -1.37 -17.11 -16.61
C ILE A 115 -1.09 -17.93 -17.86
N ALA A 116 -1.77 -19.05 -17.99
CA ALA A 116 -1.71 -19.93 -19.15
C ALA A 116 -2.75 -19.51 -20.20
N PHE A 117 -2.48 -19.85 -21.45
CA PHE A 117 -3.38 -19.61 -22.56
C PHE A 117 -3.48 -20.84 -23.46
N ASN A 118 -4.69 -21.19 -23.88
CA ASN A 118 -4.97 -22.23 -24.86
C ASN A 118 -5.24 -21.56 -26.23
N PRO A 119 -4.31 -21.64 -27.20
CA PRO A 119 -4.46 -21.06 -28.53
C PRO A 119 -5.58 -21.63 -29.39
N LEU A 120 -6.07 -22.85 -29.11
CA LEU A 120 -7.16 -23.48 -29.85
C LEU A 120 -8.52 -22.98 -29.36
N GLU A 121 -8.70 -22.95 -28.04
CA GLU A 121 -9.95 -22.53 -27.39
C GLU A 121 -10.03 -21.02 -27.18
N GLU A 122 -8.91 -20.30 -27.37
CA GLU A 122 -8.76 -18.89 -27.01
C GLU A 122 -9.13 -18.62 -25.54
N ARG A 123 -8.71 -19.53 -24.64
CA ARG A 123 -9.06 -19.53 -23.21
C ARG A 123 -7.84 -19.29 -22.33
N PHE A 124 -8.01 -18.46 -21.31
CA PHE A 124 -7.01 -18.24 -20.26
C PHE A 124 -7.29 -19.12 -19.04
N GLU A 125 -6.23 -19.58 -18.37
CA GLU A 125 -6.31 -20.26 -17.08
C GLU A 125 -5.18 -19.83 -16.14
N VAL A 126 -5.37 -20.03 -14.84
CA VAL A 126 -4.25 -19.89 -13.88
C VAL A 126 -3.38 -21.14 -13.96
N ALA A 127 -2.07 -20.98 -14.11
CA ALA A 127 -1.18 -22.11 -14.38
C ALA A 127 -0.88 -22.94 -13.11
N ASP A 128 -1.66 -24.00 -12.91
CA ASP A 128 -1.42 -25.03 -11.90
C ASP A 128 -0.59 -26.21 -12.42
N ALA A 129 -0.38 -27.24 -11.60
CA ALA A 129 0.40 -28.41 -11.97
C ALA A 129 -0.21 -29.25 -13.10
N ALA A 130 -1.53 -29.23 -13.27
CA ALA A 130 -2.22 -29.92 -14.35
C ALA A 130 -2.09 -29.13 -15.66
N ILE A 131 -2.38 -27.82 -15.63
CA ILE A 131 -2.27 -26.92 -16.78
C ILE A 131 -0.84 -26.88 -17.32
N ARG A 132 0.18 -26.91 -16.46
CA ARG A 132 1.60 -26.94 -16.90
C ARG A 132 1.99 -28.23 -17.64
N ARG A 133 1.27 -29.32 -17.43
CA ARG A 133 1.52 -30.61 -18.10
C ARG A 133 0.68 -30.78 -19.36
N ASP A 134 -0.40 -30.02 -19.48
CA ASP A 134 -1.30 -30.02 -20.62
C ASP A 134 -0.65 -29.34 -21.83
N LYS A 135 -0.47 -30.10 -22.91
CA LYS A 135 0.17 -29.63 -24.15
C LYS A 135 -0.74 -28.72 -24.98
N SER A 136 -2.02 -28.61 -24.64
CA SER A 136 -2.94 -27.65 -25.26
C SER A 136 -2.80 -26.22 -24.71
N PHE A 137 -1.96 -26.03 -23.69
CA PHE A 137 -1.71 -24.72 -23.10
C PHE A 137 -0.27 -24.24 -23.31
N ILE A 138 -0.12 -22.94 -23.56
CA ILE A 138 1.10 -22.20 -23.29
C ILE A 138 1.08 -21.89 -21.79
N PRO A 139 2.02 -22.43 -20.97
CA PRO A 139 1.92 -22.35 -19.51
C PRO A 139 2.07 -20.93 -18.93
N SER A 140 2.70 -20.02 -19.66
CA SER A 140 2.84 -18.62 -19.26
C SER A 140 2.82 -17.70 -20.48
N ILE A 141 1.84 -16.81 -20.54
CA ILE A 141 1.73 -15.79 -21.59
C ILE A 141 2.87 -14.76 -21.56
N SER A 142 3.56 -14.62 -20.42
CA SER A 142 4.72 -13.74 -20.24
C SER A 142 5.84 -14.02 -21.25
N LEU A 143 5.94 -15.26 -21.74
CA LEU A 143 6.92 -15.68 -22.74
C LEU A 143 6.85 -14.82 -24.02
N LEU A 144 5.66 -14.35 -24.37
CA LEU A 144 5.38 -13.63 -25.62
C LEU A 144 5.90 -12.18 -25.64
N TRP A 145 6.26 -11.63 -24.47
CA TRP A 145 6.71 -10.24 -24.33
C TRP A 145 8.12 -10.11 -23.78
N ASN A 146 8.85 -11.23 -23.70
CA ASN A 146 10.25 -11.21 -23.35
C ASN A 146 11.09 -10.88 -24.58
N ASP A 147 11.97 -9.88 -24.45
CA ASP A 147 12.81 -9.34 -25.53
C ASP A 147 13.73 -10.40 -26.19
N LYS A 148 13.96 -11.53 -25.52
CA LYS A 148 14.81 -12.64 -26.00
C LYS A 148 14.05 -13.78 -26.66
N THR A 149 12.72 -13.75 -26.64
CA THR A 149 11.89 -14.84 -27.18
C THR A 149 11.61 -14.63 -28.65
N ASP A 150 11.85 -15.66 -29.48
CA ASP A 150 11.34 -15.71 -30.84
C ASP A 150 9.90 -16.26 -30.85
N LEU A 151 8.96 -15.47 -31.37
CA LEU A 151 7.55 -15.87 -31.47
C LEU A 151 7.36 -17.07 -32.41
N PHE A 152 8.18 -17.20 -33.46
CA PHE A 152 8.12 -18.36 -34.35
C PHE A 152 8.50 -19.63 -33.61
N GLU A 153 9.55 -19.60 -32.80
CA GLU A 153 9.95 -20.75 -31.96
C GLU A 153 8.86 -21.10 -30.94
N VAL A 154 8.20 -20.11 -30.32
CA VAL A 154 7.09 -20.39 -29.38
C VAL A 154 5.94 -21.11 -30.08
N VAL A 155 5.57 -20.65 -31.27
CA VAL A 155 4.52 -21.26 -32.09
C VAL A 155 4.90 -22.68 -32.51
N GLU A 156 6.12 -22.88 -32.98
CA GLU A 156 6.63 -24.19 -33.40
C GLU A 156 6.64 -25.19 -32.24
N ASN A 157 7.23 -24.80 -31.10
CA ASN A 157 7.25 -25.63 -29.90
C ASN A 157 5.85 -26.01 -29.41
N TYR A 158 4.88 -25.10 -29.49
CA TYR A 158 3.49 -25.39 -29.15
C TYR A 158 2.87 -26.41 -30.13
N LEU A 159 3.07 -26.22 -31.44
CA LEU A 159 2.54 -27.12 -32.47
C LEU A 159 3.17 -28.52 -32.38
N ASP A 160 4.47 -28.62 -32.12
CA ASP A 160 5.20 -29.88 -31.93
C ASP A 160 4.71 -30.62 -30.68
N GLY A 161 4.51 -29.88 -29.57
CA GLY A 161 3.97 -30.44 -28.34
C GLY A 161 2.53 -30.95 -28.50
N LEU A 162 1.70 -30.21 -29.24
CA LEU A 162 0.31 -30.59 -29.51
C LEU A 162 0.22 -31.78 -30.47
N SER A 163 1.02 -31.78 -31.54
CA SER A 163 1.06 -32.85 -32.55
C SER A 163 1.57 -34.19 -31.99
N SER A 164 2.37 -34.15 -30.93
CA SER A 164 2.81 -35.34 -30.18
C SER A 164 1.65 -36.04 -29.45
N SER A 165 0.53 -35.35 -29.21
CA SER A 165 -0.62 -35.87 -28.47
C SER A 165 -1.87 -36.12 -29.32
N ARG A 166 -1.98 -35.47 -30.49
CA ARG A 166 -3.09 -35.60 -31.44
C ARG A 166 -2.69 -35.13 -32.83
N GLU A 167 -3.43 -35.51 -33.86
CA GLU A 167 -3.28 -34.87 -35.17
C GLU A 167 -3.70 -33.39 -35.12
N VAL A 168 -2.94 -32.52 -35.78
CA VAL A 168 -3.22 -31.08 -35.90
C VAL A 168 -3.40 -30.73 -37.37
N THR A 169 -4.57 -30.21 -37.72
CA THR A 169 -4.89 -29.83 -39.10
C THR A 169 -4.19 -28.53 -39.50
N THR A 170 -4.11 -28.28 -40.81
CA THR A 170 -3.51 -27.04 -41.35
C THR A 170 -4.34 -25.82 -40.93
N GLU A 171 -5.66 -25.96 -40.86
CA GLU A 171 -6.61 -24.94 -40.40
C GLU A 171 -6.40 -24.60 -38.92
N GLU A 172 -6.26 -25.60 -38.06
CA GLU A 172 -5.94 -25.39 -36.65
C GLU A 172 -4.58 -24.71 -36.46
N SER A 173 -3.56 -25.13 -37.21
CA SER A 173 -2.24 -24.49 -37.15
C SER A 173 -2.32 -23.00 -37.51
N LYS A 174 -3.10 -22.64 -38.53
CA LYS A 174 -3.35 -21.23 -38.89
C LYS A 174 -4.11 -20.49 -37.79
N ALA A 175 -5.13 -21.10 -37.19
CA ALA A 175 -5.90 -20.52 -36.09
C ALA A 175 -5.02 -20.25 -34.86
N ILE A 176 -4.17 -21.22 -34.48
CA ILE A 176 -3.19 -21.12 -33.40
C ILE A 176 -2.21 -19.96 -33.64
N LYS A 177 -1.64 -19.87 -34.86
CA LYS A 177 -0.75 -18.75 -35.23
C LYS A 177 -1.43 -17.40 -35.06
N LYS A 178 -2.70 -17.32 -35.47
CA LYS A 178 -3.51 -16.09 -35.37
C LYS A 178 -3.83 -15.74 -33.91
N SER A 179 -4.22 -16.70 -33.07
CA SER A 179 -4.55 -16.46 -31.67
C SER A 179 -3.32 -16.06 -30.85
N ILE A 180 -2.16 -16.68 -31.10
CA ILE A 180 -0.88 -16.30 -30.46
C ILE A 180 -0.47 -14.88 -30.90
N SER A 181 -0.58 -14.55 -32.18
CA SER A 181 -0.29 -13.19 -32.67
C SER A 181 -1.23 -12.14 -32.08
N LYS A 182 -2.53 -12.46 -31.97
CA LYS A 182 -3.53 -11.61 -31.31
C LYS A 182 -3.19 -11.40 -29.83
N LEU A 183 -2.77 -12.45 -29.13
CA LEU A 183 -2.35 -12.38 -27.74
C LEU A 183 -1.10 -11.49 -27.58
N GLN A 184 -0.09 -11.65 -28.42
CA GLN A 184 1.09 -10.81 -28.41
C GLN A 184 0.75 -9.32 -28.65
N GLY A 185 -0.23 -9.06 -29.52
CA GLY A 185 -0.78 -7.72 -29.80
C GLY A 185 -1.48 -7.03 -28.64
N LEU A 186 -1.68 -7.67 -27.48
CA LEU A 186 -2.28 -7.03 -26.30
C LEU A 186 -1.51 -5.81 -25.79
N LEU A 187 -0.22 -5.68 -26.11
CA LEU A 187 0.55 -4.47 -25.77
C LEU A 187 -0.04 -3.20 -26.42
N SER A 188 -0.75 -3.34 -27.53
CA SER A 188 -1.43 -2.20 -28.19
C SER A 188 -2.85 -1.95 -27.66
N PHE A 189 -3.30 -2.69 -26.65
CA PHE A 189 -4.64 -2.50 -26.09
C PHE A 189 -4.79 -1.09 -25.49
N PRO A 190 -5.85 -0.35 -25.85
CA PRO A 190 -6.04 1.02 -25.40
C PRO A 190 -6.60 1.10 -23.97
N PHE A 191 -6.01 1.97 -23.16
CA PHE A 191 -6.46 2.38 -21.85
C PHE A 191 -6.82 3.86 -21.87
N THR A 192 -7.95 4.21 -21.28
CA THR A 192 -8.28 5.60 -20.97
C THR A 192 -7.85 5.91 -19.55
N ALA A 193 -7.03 6.94 -19.39
CA ALA A 193 -6.68 7.52 -18.11
C ALA A 193 -7.32 8.89 -17.95
N LEU A 194 -7.70 9.21 -16.71
CA LEU A 194 -8.02 10.55 -16.28
C LEU A 194 -6.82 11.06 -15.49
N GLU A 195 -6.30 12.23 -15.84
CA GLU A 195 -5.18 12.86 -15.15
C GLU A 195 -5.66 14.09 -14.39
N LEU A 196 -5.57 14.02 -13.06
CA LEU A 196 -5.74 15.16 -12.16
C LEU A 196 -4.55 16.10 -12.33
N ALA A 197 -4.84 17.37 -12.59
CA ALA A 197 -3.84 18.43 -12.73
C ALA A 197 -3.02 18.63 -11.44
N SER A 198 -1.79 19.13 -11.61
CA SER A 198 -0.84 19.31 -10.52
C SER A 198 -1.18 20.43 -9.53
N ASP A 199 -2.06 21.35 -9.94
CA ASP A 199 -2.51 22.52 -9.19
C ASP A 199 -3.75 22.24 -8.32
N ILE A 200 -4.33 21.05 -8.42
CA ILE A 200 -5.45 20.64 -7.59
C ILE A 200 -4.96 20.44 -6.16
N ASP A 201 -5.72 21.01 -5.23
CA ASP A 201 -5.46 20.83 -3.82
C ASP A 201 -5.58 19.35 -3.41
N GLU A 202 -4.68 18.93 -2.53
CA GLU A 202 -4.55 17.54 -2.09
C GLU A 202 -5.81 17.05 -1.38
N GLU A 203 -6.57 17.94 -0.73
CA GLU A 203 -7.85 17.58 -0.13
C GLU A 203 -8.89 17.22 -1.19
N ALA A 204 -8.93 17.97 -2.31
CA ALA A 204 -9.81 17.68 -3.43
C ALA A 204 -9.40 16.39 -4.16
N VAL A 205 -8.10 16.15 -4.31
CA VAL A 205 -7.54 14.87 -4.76
C VAL A 205 -8.07 13.75 -3.84
N SER A 206 -7.82 13.82 -2.53
CA SER A 206 -8.33 12.80 -1.57
C SER A 206 -9.85 12.59 -1.65
N ASP A 207 -10.64 13.65 -1.80
CA ASP A 207 -12.11 13.56 -1.90
C ASP A 207 -12.57 12.89 -3.19
N VAL A 208 -11.93 13.20 -4.32
CA VAL A 208 -12.16 12.50 -5.59
C VAL A 208 -11.90 11.00 -5.42
N PHE A 209 -10.85 10.64 -4.67
CA PHE A 209 -10.45 9.25 -4.47
C PHE A 209 -11.46 8.51 -3.62
N VAL A 210 -11.87 9.06 -2.48
CA VAL A 210 -12.87 8.42 -1.60
C VAL A 210 -14.19 8.20 -2.35
N ARG A 211 -14.58 9.16 -3.20
CA ARG A 211 -15.82 9.07 -3.99
C ARG A 211 -15.73 8.01 -5.09
N ILE A 212 -14.59 7.92 -5.78
CA ILE A 212 -14.36 6.95 -6.87
C ILE A 212 -14.11 5.54 -6.34
N ASN A 213 -13.36 5.38 -5.24
CA ASN A 213 -12.99 4.09 -4.64
C ASN A 213 -14.11 3.42 -3.83
N SER A 214 -15.34 3.96 -3.84
CA SER A 214 -16.50 3.39 -3.12
C SER A 214 -16.90 1.95 -3.55
N LYS A 215 -16.22 1.36 -4.54
CA LYS A 215 -16.44 -0.03 -5.02
C LYS A 215 -15.17 -0.91 -5.11
N GLY A 216 -13.97 -0.42 -4.75
CA GLY A 216 -12.68 -1.13 -4.85
C GLY A 216 -11.99 -1.36 -3.50
N THR A 217 -10.78 -1.95 -3.49
CA THR A 217 -9.90 -1.89 -2.30
C THR A 217 -9.36 -0.45 -2.21
N PRO A 218 -9.74 0.35 -1.20
CA PRO A 218 -9.42 1.77 -1.19
C PRO A 218 -7.92 2.01 -1.08
N LEU A 219 -7.38 2.88 -1.94
CA LEU A 219 -6.11 3.56 -1.62
C LEU A 219 -6.36 4.44 -0.39
N ASN A 220 -5.56 4.27 0.65
CA ASN A 220 -5.68 5.01 1.90
C ASN A 220 -4.74 6.23 1.89
N GLN A 221 -5.02 7.27 2.67
CA GLN A 221 -4.14 8.47 2.77
C GLN A 221 -2.69 8.14 3.15
N ALA A 222 -2.49 7.01 3.86
CA ALA A 222 -1.18 6.46 4.16
C ALA A 222 -0.34 6.16 2.90
N ASP A 223 -0.99 5.82 1.79
CA ASP A 223 -0.35 5.36 0.56
C ASP A 223 0.44 6.47 -0.13
N PHE A 224 -0.11 7.68 -0.11
CA PHE A 224 0.59 8.85 -0.62
C PHE A 224 1.82 9.18 0.23
N ILE A 225 1.70 9.03 1.54
CA ILE A 225 2.80 9.27 2.47
C ILE A 225 3.89 8.20 2.26
N LEU A 226 3.52 6.92 2.12
CA LEU A 226 4.46 5.84 1.80
C LEU A 226 5.16 6.08 0.44
N THR A 227 4.45 6.65 -0.53
CA THR A 227 5.04 7.05 -1.83
C THR A 227 6.08 8.15 -1.64
N LEU A 228 5.77 9.19 -0.85
CA LEU A 228 6.74 10.24 -0.52
C LEU A 228 7.94 9.67 0.23
N MET A 229 7.71 8.71 1.14
CA MET A 229 8.80 8.03 1.84
C MET A 229 9.71 7.31 0.84
N SER A 230 9.21 6.53 -0.12
CA SER A 230 10.10 5.90 -1.13
C SER A 230 10.95 6.89 -1.93
N VAL A 231 10.47 8.11 -2.15
CA VAL A 231 11.24 9.14 -2.88
C VAL A 231 12.27 9.81 -1.98
N PHE A 232 11.91 10.17 -0.75
CA PHE A 232 12.71 11.04 0.11
C PHE A 232 13.42 10.31 1.27
N TRP A 233 12.97 9.10 1.60
CA TRP A 233 13.42 8.27 2.72
C TRP A 233 12.99 6.79 2.57
N ASP A 234 13.58 6.10 1.58
CA ASP A 234 13.22 4.72 1.24
C ASP A 234 13.52 3.73 2.39
N GLU A 235 14.59 3.97 3.15
CA GLU A 235 14.97 3.14 4.29
C GLU A 235 13.90 3.12 5.39
N GLY A 236 13.16 4.23 5.54
CA GLY A 236 12.05 4.32 6.50
C GLY A 236 10.90 3.42 6.11
N ARG A 237 10.56 3.39 4.82
CA ARG A 237 9.50 2.51 4.33
C ARG A 237 9.92 1.05 4.49
N ALA A 238 11.14 0.70 4.08
CA ALA A 238 11.67 -0.64 4.22
C ALA A 238 11.64 -1.12 5.68
N ALA A 239 11.94 -0.25 6.64
CA ALA A 239 11.88 -0.58 8.07
C ALA A 239 10.44 -0.88 8.56
N LEU A 240 9.42 -0.15 8.07
CA LEU A 240 8.01 -0.46 8.37
C LEU A 240 7.63 -1.84 7.85
N GLU A 241 7.99 -2.13 6.59
CA GLU A 241 7.70 -3.40 5.92
C GLU A 241 8.40 -4.57 6.61
N GLU A 242 9.67 -4.40 6.98
CA GLU A 242 10.45 -5.39 7.75
C GLU A 242 9.76 -5.72 9.06
N PHE A 243 9.45 -4.70 9.87
CA PHE A 243 8.82 -4.90 11.16
C PHE A 243 7.47 -5.62 11.03
N CYS A 244 6.66 -5.24 10.05
CA CYS A 244 5.39 -5.91 9.76
C CYS A 244 5.59 -7.37 9.35
N ARG A 245 6.61 -7.67 8.53
CA ARG A 245 6.92 -9.03 8.10
C ARG A 245 7.36 -9.90 9.27
N GLU A 246 8.30 -9.40 10.08
CA GLU A 246 8.81 -10.11 11.25
C GLU A 246 7.75 -10.32 12.34
N SER A 247 6.67 -9.51 12.34
CA SER A 247 5.59 -9.66 13.31
C SER A 247 4.67 -10.84 13.02
N ARG A 248 4.72 -11.42 11.81
CA ARG A 248 3.83 -12.51 11.37
C ARG A 248 4.25 -13.88 11.89
N LYS A 249 5.56 -14.08 12.11
CA LYS A 249 6.12 -15.39 12.46
C LYS A 249 6.98 -15.25 13.72
N PRO A 250 6.82 -16.13 14.72
CA PRO A 250 7.65 -16.10 15.92
C PRO A 250 9.09 -16.49 15.59
N SER A 251 10.05 -15.74 16.09
CA SER A 251 11.48 -16.09 16.01
C SER A 251 11.92 -16.90 17.24
N LYS A 252 12.83 -17.86 17.02
CA LYS A 252 13.46 -18.66 18.10
C LYS A 252 14.85 -18.17 18.47
N SER A 253 15.49 -17.39 17.59
CA SER A 253 16.90 -17.00 17.68
C SER A 253 17.08 -15.53 18.05
N GLU A 254 16.16 -14.67 17.63
CA GLU A 254 16.28 -13.22 17.76
C GLU A 254 15.00 -12.60 18.30
N ALA A 255 15.11 -11.44 18.93
CA ALA A 255 13.95 -10.67 19.33
C ALA A 255 13.19 -10.21 18.07
N SER A 256 11.88 -10.46 18.03
CA SER A 256 11.02 -10.09 16.90
C SER A 256 9.79 -9.33 17.41
N PRO A 257 9.12 -8.52 16.57
CA PRO A 257 7.89 -7.83 16.91
C PRO A 257 6.65 -8.75 16.98
N PHE A 258 6.84 -10.06 16.83
CA PHE A 258 5.77 -11.06 16.95
C PHE A 258 5.00 -10.91 18.26
N ASN A 259 3.67 -10.90 18.15
CA ASN A 259 2.77 -10.79 19.29
C ASN A 259 1.45 -11.52 18.98
N HIS A 260 0.59 -11.69 19.99
CA HIS A 260 -0.67 -12.43 19.85
C HIS A 260 -1.90 -11.52 19.67
N PHE A 261 -1.71 -10.20 19.52
CA PHE A 261 -2.77 -9.20 19.51
C PHE A 261 -3.04 -8.63 18.12
N ILE A 262 -1.99 -8.31 17.36
CA ILE A 262 -2.09 -7.67 16.06
C ILE A 262 -0.94 -8.08 15.14
N GLU A 263 -1.28 -8.25 13.87
CA GLU A 263 -0.36 -8.37 12.74
C GLU A 263 -0.39 -7.04 11.98
N PRO A 264 0.39 -6.02 12.41
CA PRO A 264 0.24 -4.67 11.88
C PRO A 264 0.63 -4.59 10.39
N SER A 265 0.01 -3.69 9.65
CA SER A 265 0.43 -3.32 8.28
C SER A 265 1.26 -2.03 8.27
N PRO A 266 2.03 -1.74 7.19
CA PRO A 266 2.85 -0.54 7.11
C PRO A 266 2.07 0.76 7.29
N ASP A 267 0.84 0.85 6.76
CA ASP A 267 -0.03 2.02 6.94
C ASP A 267 -0.45 2.23 8.41
N GLN A 268 -0.63 1.15 9.16
CA GLN A 268 -0.95 1.20 10.58
C GLN A 268 0.22 1.68 11.43
N LEU A 269 1.43 1.20 11.18
CA LEU A 269 2.62 1.66 11.90
C LEU A 269 3.05 3.07 11.47
N LEU A 270 2.88 3.40 10.19
CA LEU A 270 3.02 4.78 9.72
C LEU A 270 2.08 5.71 10.48
N ARG A 271 0.81 5.32 10.67
CA ARG A 271 -0.15 6.11 11.45
C ARG A 271 0.31 6.34 12.89
N VAL A 272 0.97 5.35 13.51
CA VAL A 272 1.57 5.52 14.84
C VAL A 272 2.72 6.53 14.79
N GLY A 273 3.64 6.39 13.83
CA GLY A 273 4.77 7.32 13.66
C GLY A 273 4.31 8.75 13.40
N VAL A 274 3.30 8.93 12.56
CA VAL A 274 2.67 10.22 12.25
C VAL A 274 1.98 10.83 13.47
N GLY A 275 1.22 10.04 14.21
CA GLY A 275 0.56 10.51 15.43
C GLY A 275 1.55 10.93 16.51
N LEU A 276 2.70 10.27 16.60
CA LEU A 276 3.78 10.64 17.50
C LEU A 276 4.54 11.89 17.03
N ALA A 277 4.88 11.98 15.74
CA ALA A 277 5.64 13.10 15.17
C ALA A 277 4.87 14.42 15.15
N PHE A 278 3.62 14.40 14.70
CA PHE A 278 2.86 15.61 14.36
C PHE A 278 1.68 15.86 15.29
N LYS A 279 1.40 14.95 16.23
CA LYS A 279 0.20 15.00 17.10
C LYS A 279 -1.10 15.11 16.30
N ARG A 280 -1.15 14.41 15.16
CA ARG A 280 -2.30 14.33 14.26
C ARG A 280 -2.73 12.89 14.05
N ALA A 281 -4.03 12.64 14.10
CA ALA A 281 -4.62 11.35 13.80
C ALA A 281 -5.16 11.27 12.36
N ARG A 282 -5.47 12.41 11.74
CA ARG A 282 -5.96 12.50 10.36
C ARG A 282 -4.78 12.63 9.39
N LEU A 283 -4.57 11.61 8.55
CA LEU A 283 -3.44 11.54 7.62
C LEU A 283 -3.51 12.59 6.50
N LYS A 284 -4.70 13.10 6.17
CA LYS A 284 -4.88 14.10 5.09
C LYS A 284 -3.95 15.31 5.17
N TYR A 285 -3.70 15.81 6.38
CA TYR A 285 -2.83 16.98 6.58
C TYR A 285 -1.34 16.66 6.53
N VAL A 286 -1.00 15.39 6.76
CA VAL A 286 0.37 14.94 6.98
C VAL A 286 1.12 14.88 5.67
N TYR A 287 0.44 14.55 4.58
CA TYR A 287 1.03 14.59 3.24
C TYR A 287 1.53 16.00 2.88
N SER A 288 0.71 17.04 3.09
CA SER A 288 1.11 18.44 2.84
C SER A 288 2.27 18.87 3.74
N ILE A 289 2.22 18.48 5.02
CA ILE A 289 3.30 18.73 6.00
C ILE A 289 4.61 18.12 5.47
N LEU A 290 4.60 16.84 5.08
CA LEU A 290 5.79 16.14 4.58
C LEU A 290 6.28 16.67 3.23
N ARG A 291 5.45 17.34 2.42
CA ARG A 291 5.92 18.09 1.25
C ARG A 291 6.61 19.40 1.58
N GLY A 292 6.59 19.83 2.84
CA GLY A 292 7.13 21.11 3.28
C GLY A 292 6.18 22.28 3.07
N LYS A 293 4.86 22.04 3.01
CA LYS A 293 3.86 23.11 2.96
C LYS A 293 3.90 23.92 4.26
N ASP A 294 3.97 25.23 4.11
CA ASP A 294 3.67 26.16 5.16
C ASP A 294 2.15 26.28 5.32
N LEU A 295 1.62 26.02 6.52
CA LEU A 295 0.19 26.11 6.77
C LEU A 295 -0.33 27.55 6.82
N GLU A 296 0.56 28.54 7.02
CA GLU A 296 0.20 29.96 7.06
C GLU A 296 0.39 30.63 5.70
N THR A 297 1.47 30.30 4.99
CA THR A 297 1.79 30.93 3.70
C THR A 297 1.40 30.09 2.49
N GLU A 298 0.96 28.84 2.70
CA GLU A 298 0.65 27.82 1.67
C GLU A 298 1.79 27.49 0.70
N LYS A 299 3.00 28.01 0.95
CA LYS A 299 4.18 27.81 0.13
C LYS A 299 4.92 26.53 0.52
N PHE A 300 5.55 25.90 -0.46
CA PHE A 300 6.38 24.72 -0.26
C PHE A 300 7.86 25.10 -0.15
N SER A 301 8.58 24.48 0.78
CA SER A 301 10.03 24.62 0.94
C SER A 301 10.69 23.26 1.17
N ASP A 302 11.80 23.02 0.45
CA ASP A 302 12.62 21.83 0.60
C ASP A 302 13.20 21.71 2.02
N GLU A 303 13.63 22.82 2.62
CA GLU A 303 14.15 22.87 3.99
C GLU A 303 13.10 22.42 5.00
N ARG A 304 11.85 22.88 4.82
CA ARG A 304 10.74 22.50 5.69
C ARG A 304 10.41 21.02 5.53
N ARG A 305 10.42 20.49 4.29
CA ARG A 305 10.26 19.05 4.03
C ARG A 305 11.31 18.25 4.80
N GLU A 306 12.58 18.62 4.70
CA GLU A 306 13.66 17.91 5.41
C GLU A 306 13.45 17.92 6.93
N GLN A 307 13.02 19.04 7.50
CA GLN A 307 12.67 19.13 8.92
C GLN A 307 11.49 18.21 9.28
N GLN A 308 10.43 18.17 8.47
CA GLN A 308 9.28 17.29 8.73
C GLN A 308 9.66 15.81 8.63
N PHE A 309 10.48 15.43 7.65
CA PHE A 309 11.00 14.06 7.56
C PHE A 309 11.91 13.70 8.74
N LYS A 310 12.67 14.64 9.29
CA LYS A 310 13.47 14.40 10.50
C LYS A 310 12.59 14.07 11.71
N LEU A 311 11.47 14.78 11.89
CA LEU A 311 10.50 14.49 12.95
C LEU A 311 9.87 13.10 12.77
N LEU A 312 9.46 12.77 11.54
CA LEU A 312 8.88 11.46 11.24
C LEU A 312 9.90 10.31 11.45
N LYS A 313 11.18 10.52 11.08
CA LYS A 313 12.27 9.56 11.30
C LYS A 313 12.41 9.18 12.77
N ASP A 314 12.52 10.19 13.63
CA ASP A 314 12.67 10.01 15.07
C ASP A 314 11.44 9.33 15.69
N ALA A 315 10.24 9.75 15.30
CA ALA A 315 9.01 9.14 15.77
C ALA A 315 8.85 7.67 15.31
N GLN A 316 9.18 7.36 14.06
CA GLN A 316 9.11 6.00 13.55
C GLN A 316 10.12 5.08 14.26
N GLN A 317 11.33 5.56 14.53
CA GLN A 317 12.33 4.80 15.29
C GLN A 317 11.78 4.39 16.67
N ARG A 318 11.06 5.30 17.34
CA ARG A 318 10.38 5.00 18.60
C ARG A 318 9.22 4.02 18.41
N ALA A 319 8.42 4.18 17.35
CA ALA A 319 7.29 3.30 17.06
C ALA A 319 7.71 1.85 16.74
N LEU A 320 8.86 1.67 16.07
CA LEU A 320 9.43 0.37 15.69
C LEU A 320 10.40 -0.19 16.74
N ASN A 321 10.52 0.45 17.90
CA ASN A 321 11.38 -0.06 18.96
C ASN A 321 10.77 -1.31 19.60
N LEU A 322 11.49 -2.45 19.53
CA LEU A 322 11.01 -3.74 20.03
C LEU A 322 10.69 -3.74 21.52
N GLN A 323 11.49 -3.04 22.34
CA GLN A 323 11.24 -2.94 23.78
C GLN A 323 9.94 -2.20 24.04
N TYR A 324 9.73 -1.06 23.38
CA TYR A 324 8.52 -0.26 23.55
C TYR A 324 7.28 -1.01 23.07
N TRP A 325 7.40 -1.73 21.94
CA TRP A 325 6.34 -2.57 21.39
C TRP A 325 5.93 -3.68 22.37
N HIS A 326 6.87 -4.45 22.91
CA HIS A 326 6.57 -5.55 23.83
C HIS A 326 6.06 -5.07 25.19
N ASP A 327 6.60 -3.97 25.71
CA ASP A 327 6.11 -3.35 26.94
C ASP A 327 4.68 -2.82 26.79
N PHE A 328 4.36 -2.24 25.63
CA PHE A 328 2.97 -1.89 25.31
C PHE A 328 2.06 -3.13 25.28
N MET A 329 2.49 -4.24 24.66
CA MET A 329 1.71 -5.48 24.69
C MET A 329 1.52 -6.03 26.10
N ASN A 330 2.44 -5.77 27.03
CA ASN A 330 2.25 -6.07 28.45
C ASN A 330 1.17 -5.20 29.11
N CYS A 331 1.01 -3.93 28.70
CA CYS A 331 -0.11 -3.09 29.13
C CYS A 331 -1.46 -3.71 28.70
N ILE A 332 -1.52 -4.23 27.47
CA ILE A 332 -2.72 -4.91 26.93
C ILE A 332 -3.06 -6.19 27.71
N ARG A 333 -2.03 -6.97 28.09
CA ARG A 333 -2.22 -8.13 28.99
C ARG A 333 -2.73 -7.73 30.36
N GLN A 334 -2.20 -6.64 30.93
CA GLN A 334 -2.65 -6.10 32.21
C GLN A 334 -4.10 -5.61 32.17
N ALA A 335 -4.56 -5.10 31.01
CA ALA A 335 -5.95 -4.75 30.77
C ALA A 335 -6.90 -5.95 30.67
N GLY A 336 -6.38 -7.20 30.73
CA GLY A 336 -7.18 -8.43 30.72
C GLY A 336 -7.26 -9.14 29.37
N PHE A 337 -6.60 -8.62 28.32
CA PHE A 337 -6.67 -9.20 26.97
C PHE A 337 -5.56 -10.24 26.77
N ARG A 338 -5.91 -11.40 26.20
CA ARG A 338 -4.96 -12.51 25.99
C ARG A 338 -4.69 -12.86 24.53
N SER A 339 -5.56 -12.43 23.62
CA SER A 339 -5.40 -12.68 22.18
C SER A 339 -6.10 -11.61 21.34
N GLY A 340 -5.71 -11.52 20.07
CA GLY A 340 -6.33 -10.66 19.07
C GLY A 340 -7.83 -10.91 18.89
N LYS A 341 -8.32 -12.13 19.21
CA LYS A 341 -9.76 -12.46 19.16
C LYS A 341 -10.61 -11.65 20.14
N MET A 342 -10.00 -11.11 21.19
CA MET A 342 -10.66 -10.24 22.17
C MET A 342 -10.64 -8.76 21.76
N ILE A 343 -9.92 -8.43 20.68
CA ILE A 343 -9.76 -7.06 20.22
C ILE A 343 -10.84 -6.76 19.18
N SER A 344 -11.81 -5.93 19.56
CA SER A 344 -12.91 -5.51 18.69
C SER A 344 -12.50 -4.49 17.63
N SER A 345 -11.42 -3.74 17.86
CA SER A 345 -10.91 -2.72 16.94
C SER A 345 -9.38 -2.63 17.00
N GLN A 346 -8.71 -2.83 15.87
CA GLN A 346 -7.26 -2.62 15.74
C GLN A 346 -6.87 -1.15 15.94
N ASN A 347 -7.74 -0.20 15.59
CA ASN A 347 -7.48 1.22 15.83
C ASN A 347 -7.29 1.53 17.32
N ASN A 348 -8.00 0.83 18.21
CA ASN A 348 -7.81 1.00 19.65
C ASN A 348 -6.39 0.63 20.09
N LEU A 349 -5.83 -0.46 19.55
CA LEU A 349 -4.45 -0.86 19.84
C LEU A 349 -3.46 0.21 19.35
N LEU A 350 -3.58 0.62 18.09
CA LEU A 350 -2.65 1.58 17.49
C LEU A 350 -2.69 2.95 18.16
N PHE A 351 -3.87 3.45 18.48
CA PHE A 351 -4.01 4.75 19.15
C PHE A 351 -3.59 4.72 20.61
N SER A 352 -3.88 3.62 21.32
CA SER A 352 -3.35 3.43 22.67
C SER A 352 -1.83 3.30 22.67
N TYR A 353 -1.24 2.73 21.61
CA TYR A 353 0.21 2.67 21.45
C TYR A 353 0.82 4.06 21.23
N ILE A 354 0.18 4.95 20.47
CA ILE A 354 0.60 6.36 20.36
C ILE A 354 0.64 7.00 21.75
N LEU A 355 -0.43 6.89 22.54
CA LEU A 355 -0.48 7.47 23.89
C LEU A 355 0.61 6.87 24.81
N TYR A 356 0.85 5.57 24.69
CA TYR A 356 1.92 4.90 25.42
C TYR A 356 3.30 5.48 25.06
N LEU A 357 3.60 5.65 23.77
CA LEU A 357 4.87 6.21 23.31
C LEU A 357 5.04 7.67 23.75
N ILE A 358 3.97 8.46 23.71
CA ILE A 358 3.96 9.84 24.23
C ILE A 358 4.31 9.86 25.72
N GLY A 359 3.59 9.08 26.52
CA GLY A 359 3.84 8.98 27.97
C GLY A 359 5.26 8.52 28.28
N ARG A 360 5.80 7.56 27.51
CA ARG A 360 7.14 7.02 27.72
C ARG A 360 8.25 7.96 27.29
N THR A 361 8.15 8.55 26.10
CA THR A 361 9.29 9.19 25.43
C THR A 361 9.29 10.72 25.50
N GLU A 362 8.15 11.33 25.80
CA GLU A 362 8.05 12.80 25.89
C GLU A 362 7.85 13.24 27.34
N TYR A 363 6.92 12.60 28.05
CA TYR A 363 6.63 12.91 29.44
C TYR A 363 7.47 12.11 30.45
N ASN A 364 8.21 11.10 30.00
CA ASN A 364 9.04 10.23 30.84
C ASN A 364 8.29 9.68 32.06
N VAL A 365 7.01 9.29 31.86
CA VAL A 365 6.16 8.76 32.94
C VAL A 365 6.79 7.49 33.51
N PRO A 366 6.90 7.34 34.85
CA PRO A 366 7.38 6.12 35.47
C PRO A 366 6.66 4.87 34.95
N GLU A 367 7.39 3.81 34.64
CA GLU A 367 6.86 2.67 33.89
C GLU A 367 5.65 2.01 34.58
N PHE A 368 5.68 1.93 35.91
CA PHE A 368 4.58 1.38 36.71
C PHE A 368 3.27 2.16 36.49
N ASP A 369 3.34 3.48 36.57
CA ASP A 369 2.18 4.37 36.40
C ASP A 369 1.71 4.39 34.95
N LEU A 370 2.65 4.45 34.00
CA LEU A 370 2.37 4.41 32.58
C LEU A 370 1.62 3.12 32.20
N ARG A 371 2.12 1.97 32.66
CA ARG A 371 1.51 0.66 32.37
C ARG A 371 0.08 0.58 32.91
N ARG A 372 -0.14 1.08 34.14
CA ARG A 372 -1.45 1.10 34.78
C ARG A 372 -2.43 2.02 34.05
N VAL A 373 -2.03 3.24 33.71
CA VAL A 373 -2.93 4.21 33.05
C VAL A 373 -3.26 3.79 31.63
N ILE A 374 -2.30 3.25 30.88
CA ILE A 374 -2.54 2.75 29.50
C ILE A 374 -3.41 1.49 29.50
N ALA A 375 -3.23 0.58 30.47
CA ALA A 375 -4.10 -0.58 30.60
C ALA A 375 -5.57 -0.17 30.87
N ARG A 376 -5.78 0.79 31.78
CA ARG A 376 -7.12 1.35 32.05
C ARG A 376 -7.71 2.04 30.81
N TRP A 377 -6.91 2.86 30.13
CA TRP A 377 -7.31 3.54 28.90
C TRP A 377 -7.75 2.56 27.82
N PHE A 378 -6.95 1.51 27.58
CA PHE A 378 -7.23 0.52 26.57
C PHE A 378 -8.52 -0.24 26.87
N PHE A 379 -8.72 -0.66 28.12
CA PHE A 379 -9.94 -1.32 28.58
C PHE A 379 -11.18 -0.43 28.39
N MET A 380 -11.12 0.82 28.85
CA MET A 380 -12.20 1.79 28.67
C MET A 380 -12.53 1.99 27.19
N SER A 381 -11.51 2.20 26.36
CA SER A 381 -11.69 2.43 24.92
C SER A 381 -12.27 1.20 24.20
N ALA A 382 -11.93 -0.01 24.66
CA ALA A 382 -12.43 -1.27 24.12
C ALA A 382 -13.92 -1.49 24.46
N VAL A 383 -14.31 -1.32 25.73
CA VAL A 383 -15.67 -1.56 26.21
C VAL A 383 -16.66 -0.51 25.69
N THR A 384 -16.23 0.74 25.59
CA THR A 384 -17.06 1.85 25.11
C THR A 384 -17.12 1.96 23.60
N GLY A 385 -16.30 1.19 22.88
CA GLY A 385 -16.19 1.29 21.43
C GLY A 385 -15.65 2.65 20.95
N ARG A 386 -14.86 3.36 21.75
CA ARG A 386 -14.37 4.73 21.48
C ARG A 386 -13.81 4.92 20.06
N PHE A 387 -13.14 3.90 19.53
CA PHE A 387 -12.46 3.93 18.23
C PHE A 387 -13.11 3.04 17.16
N THR A 388 -14.44 2.83 17.19
CA THR A 388 -15.16 2.07 16.16
C THR A 388 -15.84 2.98 15.13
N GLY A 389 -16.52 4.05 15.56
CA GLY A 389 -17.30 4.93 14.68
C GLY A 389 -16.48 5.98 13.92
N SER A 390 -15.83 6.90 14.64
CA SER A 390 -14.97 7.95 14.07
C SER A 390 -13.59 7.95 14.71
N PRO A 391 -12.80 6.86 14.52
CA PRO A 391 -11.55 6.62 15.22
C PRO A 391 -10.57 7.79 15.18
N GLU A 392 -10.34 8.36 13.99
CA GLU A 392 -9.37 9.43 13.80
C GLU A 392 -9.81 10.74 14.47
N SER A 393 -11.09 11.08 14.40
CA SER A 393 -11.63 12.27 15.08
C SER A 393 -11.51 12.14 16.60
N ALA A 394 -11.79 10.97 17.15
CA ALA A 394 -11.66 10.72 18.59
C ALA A 394 -10.19 10.84 19.03
N MET A 395 -9.26 10.25 18.27
CA MET A 395 -7.83 10.34 18.60
C MET A 395 -7.28 11.77 18.43
N GLU A 396 -7.72 12.51 17.41
CA GLU A 396 -7.35 13.92 17.24
C GLU A 396 -7.77 14.76 18.47
N PHE A 397 -8.97 14.50 18.99
CA PHE A 397 -9.48 15.17 20.18
C PHE A 397 -8.69 14.78 21.45
N ASP A 398 -8.30 13.50 21.58
CA ASP A 398 -7.48 13.04 22.69
C ASP A 398 -6.06 13.65 22.64
N LEU A 399 -5.43 13.73 21.47
CA LEU A 399 -4.15 14.40 21.28
C LEU A 399 -4.23 15.91 21.55
N ALA A 400 -5.33 16.56 21.16
CA ALA A 400 -5.53 17.99 21.39
C ALA A 400 -5.58 18.34 22.89
N ARG A 401 -6.13 17.44 23.73
CA ARG A 401 -6.18 17.60 25.18
C ARG A 401 -4.80 17.54 25.86
N LEU A 402 -3.78 17.02 25.17
CA LEU A 402 -2.42 16.92 25.67
C LEU A 402 -1.55 18.15 25.31
N ARG A 403 -2.11 19.17 24.64
CA ARG A 403 -1.33 20.35 24.22
C ARG A 403 -0.84 21.21 25.37
N ASP A 404 -1.65 21.31 26.42
CA ASP A 404 -1.37 22.14 27.60
C ASP A 404 -0.81 21.31 28.77
N VAL A 405 -0.41 20.06 28.51
CA VAL A 405 0.18 19.15 29.50
C VAL A 405 1.69 19.29 29.44
N GLU A 406 2.34 19.55 30.57
CA GLU A 406 3.80 19.77 30.60
C GLU A 406 4.52 18.70 31.42
N THR A 407 3.82 18.02 32.34
CA THR A 407 4.42 17.09 33.30
C THR A 407 3.91 15.65 33.18
N SER A 408 4.71 14.69 33.68
CA SER A 408 4.31 13.27 33.77
C SER A 408 3.01 13.08 34.56
N ASP A 409 2.85 13.82 35.65
CA ASP A 409 1.70 13.69 36.54
C ASP A 409 0.42 14.22 35.90
N GLU A 410 0.51 15.35 35.18
CA GLU A 410 -0.61 15.90 34.42
C GLU A 410 -1.03 14.98 33.29
N PHE A 411 -0.09 14.33 32.60
CA PHE A 411 -0.40 13.32 31.59
C PHE A 411 -1.22 12.17 32.17
N VAL A 412 -0.75 11.58 33.29
CA VAL A 412 -1.44 10.47 33.96
C VAL A 412 -2.81 10.90 34.48
N LYS A 413 -2.91 12.10 35.07
CA LYS A 413 -4.18 12.67 35.56
C LYS A 413 -5.17 12.87 34.42
N THR A 414 -4.72 13.41 33.29
CA THR A 414 -5.57 13.68 32.12
C THR A 414 -6.17 12.39 31.58
N LEU A 415 -5.36 11.36 31.34
CA LEU A 415 -5.87 10.07 30.85
C LEU A 415 -6.78 9.38 31.88
N SER A 416 -6.43 9.43 33.16
CA SER A 416 -7.24 8.84 34.23
C SER A 416 -8.60 9.51 34.34
N HIS A 417 -8.64 10.85 34.29
CA HIS A 417 -9.87 11.63 34.33
C HIS A 417 -10.81 11.29 33.19
N ILE A 418 -10.29 11.11 31.97
CA ILE A 418 -11.09 10.67 30.82
C ILE A 418 -11.66 9.28 31.05
N CYS A 419 -10.88 8.36 31.60
CA CYS A 419 -11.36 7.01 31.94
C CYS A 419 -12.50 7.07 32.96
N ASP A 420 -12.35 7.86 34.01
CA ASP A 420 -13.31 7.98 35.12
C ASP A 420 -14.63 8.64 34.68
N ILE A 421 -14.59 9.60 33.75
CA ILE A 421 -15.80 10.20 33.17
C ILE A 421 -16.53 9.22 32.26
N THR A 422 -15.80 8.38 31.52
CA THR A 422 -16.39 7.52 30.50
C THR A 422 -16.96 6.23 31.08
N LEU A 423 -16.29 5.66 32.08
CA LEU A 423 -16.78 4.52 32.86
C LEU A 423 -17.30 5.05 34.19
N THR A 424 -18.52 5.58 34.17
CA THR A 424 -19.20 6.03 35.39
C THR A 424 -19.41 4.84 36.33
N ASN A 425 -19.45 5.09 37.64
CA ASN A 425 -19.50 4.05 38.69
C ASN A 425 -20.89 3.39 38.82
N ASP A 426 -21.68 3.37 37.75
CA ASP A 426 -23.10 3.05 37.74
C ASP A 426 -23.37 1.55 37.58
#